data_AF-A0A815MLE6-F1
#
_entry.id   AF-A0A815MLE6-F1
#
_cell.length_a   1.000
_cell.length_b   1.000
_cell.length_c   1.000
_cell.angle_alpha   90.00
_cell.angle_beta   90.00
_cell.angle_gamma   90.00
#
_symmetry.space_group_name_H-M   'P 1'
#
loop_
_entity.id
_entity.type
_entity.pdbx_description
1 polymer ?
#
loop_
_entity_poly.entity_id
_entity_poly.type
_entity_poly.pdbx_seq_one_letter_code
_entity_poly.pdbx_strand_id
1 'polypeptide(L)'
;MISSRNNAPELRRFKSYLLKYLSWFIHLFYLGYFSMAMLIKVAQDIDSNDVLQFAVRADNSVSYETLNGFFPGLSGLKYKDTNTNAWTCVEIVNKNFEPPHGDTWHSDIIYVPVFGAPAPSIPIQAAPSIPIPDASSSSTSSVSICAKTFAFDKNISMSERLYQWLTGKPKVHTKVE
;
A
#
# COMPACT_ATOMS: atom_id res chain seq x y z
N MET A 1 43.07 -59.26 29.84
CA MET A 1 42.05 -59.17 28.78
C MET A 1 40.68 -59.12 29.43
N ILE A 2 40.07 -57.93 29.59
CA ILE A 2 38.74 -57.80 30.20
C ILE A 2 37.77 -57.21 29.16
N SER A 3 36.93 -58.11 28.67
CA SER A 3 35.53 -57.95 28.26
C SER A 3 35.05 -56.56 27.81
N SER A 4 35.21 -56.29 26.51
CA SER A 4 34.52 -55.20 25.80
C SER A 4 33.42 -55.82 24.92
N ARG A 5 32.23 -56.12 25.48
CA ARG A 5 31.12 -56.63 24.63
C ARG A 5 29.67 -56.40 25.09
N ASN A 6 29.38 -55.72 26.20
CA ASN A 6 28.01 -55.65 26.73
C ASN A 6 27.32 -54.26 26.73
N ASN A 7 27.88 -53.23 26.11
CA ASN A 7 27.31 -51.86 26.15
C ASN A 7 26.28 -51.55 25.04
N ALA A 8 25.99 -52.50 24.15
CA ALA A 8 25.09 -52.30 23.01
C ALA A 8 23.61 -51.97 23.35
N PRO A 9 22.98 -52.52 24.42
CA PRO A 9 21.56 -52.23 24.70
C PRO A 9 21.36 -50.86 25.37
N GLU A 10 22.31 -50.40 26.19
CA GLU A 10 22.27 -49.10 26.86
C GLU A 10 22.34 -47.94 25.85
N LEU A 11 23.19 -48.07 24.82
CA LEU A 11 23.31 -47.06 23.77
C LEU A 11 22.04 -46.94 22.93
N ARG A 12 21.33 -48.05 22.69
CA ARG A 12 20.04 -48.05 21.96
C ARG A 12 18.94 -47.38 22.77
N ARG A 13 18.90 -47.62 24.08
CA ARG A 13 17.96 -46.96 25.00
C ARG A 13 18.21 -45.46 25.07
N PHE A 14 19.47 -45.05 25.23
CA PHE A 14 19.85 -43.64 25.24
C PHE A 14 19.44 -42.90 23.96
N LYS A 15 19.69 -43.48 22.77
CA LYS A 15 19.25 -42.91 21.49
C LYS A 15 17.73 -42.75 21.40
N SER A 16 16.96 -43.72 21.89
CA SER A 16 15.50 -43.65 21.88
C SER A 16 14.98 -42.53 22.79
N TYR A 17 15.56 -42.36 23.99
CA TYR A 17 15.22 -41.25 24.86
C TYR A 17 15.61 -39.90 24.26
N LEU A 18 16.83 -39.78 23.73
CA LEU A 18 17.30 -38.55 23.08
C LEU A 18 16.40 -38.10 21.93
N LEU A 19 15.98 -39.03 21.07
CA LEU A 19 15.07 -38.71 19.96
C LEU A 19 13.68 -38.28 20.43
N LYS A 20 13.15 -38.88 21.50
CA LYS A 20 11.88 -38.46 22.09
C LYS A 20 11.97 -37.05 22.68
N TYR A 21 13.02 -36.77 23.44
CA TYR A 21 13.24 -35.44 24.02
C TYR A 21 13.51 -34.38 22.95
N LEU A 22 14.26 -34.71 21.89
CA LEU A 22 14.50 -33.81 20.77
C LEU A 22 13.21 -33.48 20.01
N SER A 23 12.38 -34.49 19.73
CA SER A 23 11.08 -34.28 19.09
C SER A 23 10.15 -33.38 19.92
N TRP A 24 10.11 -33.60 21.24
CA TRP A 24 9.35 -32.77 22.16
C TRP A 24 9.91 -31.33 22.24
N PHE A 25 11.24 -31.18 22.28
CA PHE A 25 11.89 -29.87 22.23
C PHE A 25 11.60 -29.12 20.93
N ILE A 26 11.62 -29.81 19.78
CA ILE A 26 11.25 -29.21 18.49
C ILE A 26 9.79 -28.76 18.53
N HIS A 27 8.87 -29.57 19.04
CA HIS A 27 7.46 -29.17 19.17
C HIS A 27 7.27 -27.96 20.08
N LEU A 28 7.96 -27.91 21.22
CA LEU A 28 7.94 -26.75 22.11
C LEU A 28 8.55 -25.51 21.47
N PHE A 29 9.62 -25.68 20.68
CA PHE A 29 10.25 -24.58 19.97
C PHE A 29 9.34 -24.03 18.87
N TYR A 30 8.65 -24.90 18.12
CA TYR A 30 7.63 -24.51 17.14
C TYR A 30 6.40 -23.87 17.77
N LEU A 31 5.98 -24.31 18.96
CA LEU A 31 4.90 -23.67 19.73
C LEU A 31 5.34 -22.31 20.31
N GLY A 32 6.61 -22.15 20.66
CA GLY A 32 7.20 -20.87 21.07
C GLY A 32 7.37 -19.89 19.91
N TYR A 33 7.47 -20.39 18.68
CA TYR A 33 7.45 -19.61 17.44
C TYR A 33 6.02 -19.20 17.03
N PHE A 34 5.12 -19.03 18.00
CA PHE A 34 3.91 -18.23 17.81
C PHE A 34 4.36 -16.80 17.52
N SER A 35 4.54 -16.53 16.23
CA SER A 35 4.86 -15.21 15.69
C SER A 35 3.85 -14.21 16.25
N MET A 36 4.32 -13.30 17.11
CA MET A 36 3.49 -12.19 17.58
C MET A 36 3.07 -11.43 16.33
N ALA A 37 1.77 -11.45 16.04
CA ALA A 37 1.22 -10.77 14.87
C ALA A 37 1.66 -9.31 14.93
N MET A 38 2.40 -8.89 13.91
CA MET A 38 2.89 -7.52 13.83
C MET A 38 1.69 -6.59 13.68
N LEU A 39 1.65 -5.51 14.47
CA LEU A 39 0.52 -4.58 14.51
C LEU A 39 0.97 -3.20 14.04
N ILE A 40 0.11 -2.51 13.30
CA ILE A 40 0.29 -1.10 12.95
C ILE A 40 -0.66 -0.22 13.74
N LYS A 41 -0.23 0.99 14.06
CA LYS A 41 -1.03 2.00 14.76
C LYS A 41 -1.64 2.96 13.76
N VAL A 42 -2.96 3.04 13.71
CA VAL A 42 -3.68 3.95 12.83
C VAL A 42 -4.56 4.86 13.67
N ALA A 43 -4.47 6.17 13.46
CA ALA A 43 -5.28 7.16 14.14
C ALA A 43 -5.76 8.23 13.16
N GLN A 44 -6.92 8.83 13.41
CA GLN A 44 -7.49 9.85 12.53
C GLN A 44 -6.63 11.12 12.46
N ASP A 45 -5.91 11.41 13.53
CA ASP A 45 -4.92 12.49 13.62
C ASP A 45 -3.71 12.02 14.44
N ILE A 46 -2.56 12.67 14.24
CA ILE A 46 -1.30 12.30 14.90
C ILE A 46 -1.33 12.56 16.41
N ASP A 47 -2.11 13.56 16.83
CA ASP A 47 -2.30 13.94 18.23
C ASP A 47 -3.55 13.29 18.85
N SER A 48 -4.20 12.38 18.12
CA SER A 48 -5.37 11.66 18.63
C SER A 48 -4.97 10.67 19.72
N ASN A 49 -5.70 10.69 20.83
CA ASN A 49 -5.59 9.67 21.87
C ASN A 49 -6.20 8.32 21.43
N ASP A 50 -7.05 8.33 20.41
CA ASP A 50 -7.76 7.16 19.89
C ASP A 50 -6.93 6.51 18.78
N VAL A 51 -5.99 5.66 19.18
CA VAL A 51 -5.15 4.88 18.28
C VAL A 51 -5.70 3.46 18.16
N LEU A 52 -6.07 3.07 16.94
CA LEU A 52 -6.49 1.72 16.62
C LEU A 52 -5.30 0.89 16.15
N GLN A 53 -5.29 -0.40 16.53
CA GLN A 53 -4.24 -1.33 16.12
C GLN A 53 -4.79 -2.33 15.11
N PHE A 54 -4.08 -2.49 14.01
CA PHE A 54 -4.46 -3.41 12.93
C PHE A 54 -3.39 -4.46 12.71
N ALA A 55 -3.82 -5.71 12.55
CA ALA A 55 -2.92 -6.82 12.27
C ALA A 55 -2.37 -6.73 10.85
N VAL A 56 -1.05 -6.87 10.74
CA VAL A 56 -0.34 -7.08 9.48
C VAL A 56 -0.53 -8.54 9.08
N ARG A 57 -0.78 -8.78 7.80
CA ARG A 57 -0.89 -10.14 7.26
C ARG A 57 0.48 -10.82 7.16
N ALA A 58 0.48 -12.10 6.81
CA ALA A 58 1.69 -12.89 6.67
C ALA A 58 2.64 -12.43 5.54
N ASP A 59 2.13 -11.65 4.57
CA ASP A 59 2.88 -11.04 3.47
C ASP A 59 3.44 -9.65 3.83
N ASN A 60 3.42 -9.26 5.11
CA ASN A 60 3.77 -7.92 5.59
C ASN A 60 2.90 -6.79 5.04
N SER A 61 1.76 -7.09 4.42
CA SER A 61 0.83 -6.08 3.91
C SER A 61 -0.34 -5.85 4.87
N VAL A 62 -1.01 -4.70 4.70
CA VAL A 62 -2.25 -4.39 5.43
C VAL A 62 -3.40 -4.25 4.45
N SER A 63 -4.51 -4.93 4.74
CA SER A 63 -5.68 -4.91 3.87
C SER A 63 -6.32 -3.53 3.78
N TYR A 64 -6.53 -3.04 2.55
CA TYR A 64 -7.35 -1.85 2.34
C TYR A 64 -8.79 -2.08 2.81
N GLU A 65 -9.38 -3.25 2.55
CA GLU A 65 -10.76 -3.56 2.93
C GLU A 65 -10.96 -3.56 4.44
N THR A 66 -9.99 -4.07 5.19
CA THR A 66 -10.03 -4.01 6.66
C THR A 66 -10.01 -2.57 7.13
N LEU A 67 -9.10 -1.73 6.63
CA LEU A 67 -9.04 -0.33 7.06
C LEU A 67 -10.27 0.48 6.61
N ASN A 68 -10.76 0.27 5.39
CA ASN A 68 -11.95 0.96 4.89
C ASN A 68 -13.24 0.58 5.65
N GLY A 69 -13.27 -0.59 6.31
CA GLY A 69 -14.35 -0.97 7.22
C GLY A 69 -14.43 -0.11 8.48
N PHE A 70 -13.29 0.39 8.97
CA PHE A 70 -13.23 1.29 10.13
C PHE A 70 -13.23 2.77 9.72
N PHE A 71 -12.62 3.09 8.58
CA PHE A 71 -12.48 4.42 8.03
C PHE A 71 -13.18 4.48 6.66
N PRO A 72 -14.52 4.60 6.62
CA PRO A 72 -15.25 4.60 5.35
C PRO A 72 -14.85 5.81 4.49
N GLY A 73 -14.56 5.55 3.21
CA GLY A 73 -14.10 6.59 2.27
C GLY A 73 -12.58 6.81 2.30
N LEU A 74 -11.84 5.88 2.91
CA LEU A 74 -10.38 5.85 2.88
C LEU A 74 -9.90 5.86 1.42
N SER A 75 -9.12 6.86 1.04
CA SER A 75 -8.44 6.90 -0.25
C SER A 75 -6.98 6.45 -0.15
N GLY A 76 -6.39 6.54 1.04
CA GLY A 76 -5.00 6.12 1.25
C GLY A 76 -4.56 6.29 2.70
N LEU A 77 -3.29 6.05 2.94
CA LEU A 77 -2.68 6.13 4.26
C LEU A 77 -1.42 6.99 4.15
N LYS A 78 -1.17 7.85 5.13
CA LYS A 78 0.05 8.66 5.21
C LYS A 78 0.66 8.53 6.60
N TYR A 79 1.93 8.81 6.72
CA TYR A 79 2.61 8.89 8.02
C TYR A 79 3.58 10.05 8.01
N LYS A 80 4.00 10.46 9.21
CA LYS A 80 5.05 11.45 9.36
C LYS A 80 6.37 10.72 9.60
N ASP A 81 7.32 10.88 8.68
CA ASP A 81 8.65 10.31 8.85
C ASP A 81 9.37 11.03 10.00
N THR A 82 9.83 10.26 10.99
CA THR A 82 10.50 10.79 12.18
C THR A 82 11.85 11.43 11.87
N ASN A 83 12.49 11.02 10.78
CA ASN A 83 13.81 11.53 10.41
C ASN A 83 13.71 12.87 9.66
N THR A 84 12.78 12.94 8.70
CA THR A 84 12.64 14.11 7.82
C THR A 84 11.54 15.07 8.26
N ASN A 85 10.68 14.66 9.20
CA ASN A 85 9.43 15.34 9.57
C ASN A 85 8.47 15.59 8.39
N ALA A 86 8.70 14.94 7.25
CA ALA A 86 7.85 15.06 6.08
C ALA A 86 6.65 14.10 6.17
N TRP A 87 5.54 14.50 5.54
CA TRP A 87 4.40 13.62 5.33
C TRP A 87 4.66 12.73 4.12
N THR A 88 4.65 11.42 4.34
CA THR A 88 4.89 10.42 3.33
C THR A 88 3.65 9.55 3.14
N CYS A 89 3.27 9.31 1.90
CA CYS A 89 2.16 8.42 1.57
C CYS A 89 2.63 6.97 1.57
N VAL A 90 1.77 6.08 2.03
CA VAL A 90 1.97 4.63 1.96
C VAL A 90 1.50 4.14 0.60
N GLU A 91 2.30 3.29 -0.04
CA GLU A 91 1.97 2.72 -1.34
C GLU A 91 0.83 1.71 -1.23
N ILE A 92 -0.02 1.67 -2.26
CA ILE A 92 -1.13 0.71 -2.37
C ILE A 92 -0.91 -0.14 -3.62
N VAL A 93 -0.71 -1.44 -3.42
CA VAL A 93 -0.55 -2.43 -4.50
C VAL A 93 -1.63 -3.48 -4.33
N ASN A 94 -2.42 -3.74 -5.38
CA ASN A 94 -3.48 -4.77 -5.36
C ASN A 94 -4.47 -4.67 -4.18
N LYS A 95 -4.84 -3.44 -3.78
CA LYS A 95 -5.69 -3.15 -2.60
C LYS A 95 -5.06 -3.55 -1.26
N ASN A 96 -3.75 -3.65 -1.20
CA ASN A 96 -3.02 -3.81 0.05
C ASN A 96 -2.07 -2.63 0.22
N PHE A 97 -1.96 -2.15 1.45
CA PHE A 97 -0.94 -1.20 1.81
C PHE A 97 0.37 -1.93 2.01
N GLU A 98 1.41 -1.44 1.36
CA GLU A 98 2.77 -1.97 1.45
C GLU A 98 3.59 -1.20 2.50
N PRO A 99 4.53 -1.85 3.19
CA PRO A 99 5.38 -1.16 4.15
C PRO A 99 6.28 -0.11 3.45
N PRO A 100 6.49 1.07 4.06
CA PRO A 100 7.18 2.19 3.42
C PRO A 100 8.66 1.95 3.08
N HIS A 101 9.31 0.97 3.71
CA HIS A 101 10.72 0.62 3.48
C HIS A 101 10.91 -0.77 2.86
N GLY A 102 9.87 -1.33 2.24
CA GLY A 102 9.90 -2.63 1.56
C GLY A 102 9.99 -3.86 2.48
N ASP A 103 10.57 -3.70 3.67
CA ASP A 103 10.84 -4.84 4.56
C ASP A 103 9.84 -4.96 5.71
N THR A 104 9.42 -3.85 6.34
CA THR A 104 8.57 -3.91 7.55
C THR A 104 7.85 -2.61 7.91
N TRP A 105 6.75 -2.74 8.66
CA TRP A 105 6.06 -1.62 9.32
C TRP A 105 6.76 -1.21 10.62
N HIS A 106 6.65 0.06 11.02
CA HIS A 106 7.20 0.52 12.29
C HIS A 106 6.09 0.65 13.33
N SER A 107 6.27 0.02 14.50
CA SER A 107 5.32 0.06 15.63
C SER A 107 5.20 1.44 16.27
N ASP A 108 6.19 2.31 16.03
CA ASP A 108 6.31 3.62 16.66
C ASP A 108 5.72 4.73 15.80
N ILE A 109 5.42 4.42 14.53
CA ILE A 109 4.82 5.36 13.59
C ILE A 109 3.29 5.25 13.70
N ILE A 110 2.64 6.41 13.81
CA ILE A 110 1.18 6.53 13.69
C ILE A 110 0.85 6.82 12.23
N TYR A 111 0.07 5.94 11.64
CA TYR A 111 -0.43 6.08 10.29
C TYR A 111 -1.80 6.78 10.32
N VAL A 112 -1.99 7.72 9.41
CA VAL A 112 -3.17 8.59 9.34
C VAL A 112 -3.95 8.30 8.06
N PRO A 113 -5.26 8.00 8.14
CA PRO A 113 -6.08 7.77 6.96
C PRO A 113 -6.25 9.07 6.18
N VAL A 114 -6.20 8.96 4.85
CA VAL A 114 -6.44 10.06 3.92
C VAL A 114 -7.78 9.81 3.25
N PHE A 115 -8.69 10.77 3.35
CA PHE A 115 -10.00 10.71 2.71
C PHE A 115 -9.95 11.50 1.39
N GLY A 116 -10.53 10.95 0.34
CA GLY A 116 -10.64 11.64 -0.94
C GLY A 116 -11.54 12.87 -0.80
N ALA A 117 -11.09 14.02 -1.28
CA ALA A 117 -12.00 15.15 -1.47
C ALA A 117 -13.05 14.74 -2.51
N PRO A 118 -14.34 15.14 -2.35
CA PRO A 118 -15.32 14.95 -3.42
C PRO A 118 -14.76 15.58 -4.70
N ALA A 119 -14.83 14.84 -5.81
CA ALA A 119 -14.33 15.32 -7.09
C ALA A 119 -14.87 16.73 -7.36
N PRO A 120 -14.05 17.70 -7.80
CA PRO A 120 -14.54 19.02 -8.14
C PRO A 120 -15.58 18.85 -9.23
N SER A 121 -16.85 19.13 -8.91
CA SER A 121 -17.92 19.17 -9.88
C SER A 121 -17.58 20.27 -10.87
N ILE A 122 -16.99 19.91 -12.00
CA ILE A 122 -16.76 20.85 -13.10
C ILE A 122 -18.15 21.34 -13.50
N PRO A 123 -18.45 22.65 -13.41
CA PRO A 123 -19.72 23.14 -13.93
C PRO A 123 -19.76 22.76 -15.40
N ILE A 124 -20.76 21.96 -15.77
CA ILE A 124 -21.05 21.65 -17.18
C ILE A 124 -21.45 23.00 -17.79
N GLN A 125 -20.47 23.70 -18.34
CA GLN A 125 -20.73 24.87 -19.14
C GLN A 125 -21.45 24.35 -20.38
N ALA A 126 -22.76 24.61 -20.45
CA ALA A 126 -23.58 24.28 -21.59
C ALA A 126 -22.82 24.73 -22.85
N ALA A 127 -22.54 23.78 -23.74
CA ALA A 127 -21.84 24.06 -24.98
C ALA A 127 -22.56 25.24 -25.68
N PRO A 128 -21.84 26.27 -26.15
CA PRO A 128 -22.46 27.32 -26.92
C PRO A 128 -23.16 26.69 -28.13
N SER A 129 -24.47 26.90 -28.22
CA SER A 129 -25.30 26.41 -29.32
C SER A 129 -24.78 27.01 -30.62
N ILE A 130 -24.11 26.18 -31.41
CA ILE A 130 -23.67 26.51 -32.78
C ILE A 130 -24.95 26.64 -33.63
N PRO A 131 -25.16 27.73 -34.39
CA PRO A 131 -26.27 27.84 -35.32
C PRO A 131 -26.15 26.73 -36.38
N ILE A 132 -27.18 25.89 -36.47
CA ILE A 132 -27.32 24.86 -37.50
C ILE A 132 -27.71 25.57 -38.80
N PRO A 133 -26.95 25.45 -39.91
CA PRO A 133 -27.46 25.81 -41.22
C PRO A 133 -28.41 24.73 -41.71
N ASP A 134 -29.56 25.16 -42.20
CA ASP A 134 -30.62 24.30 -42.71
C ASP A 134 -30.18 23.43 -43.89
N ALA A 135 -30.83 22.26 -43.93
CA ALA A 135 -31.15 21.45 -45.09
C ALA A 135 -30.10 20.48 -45.67
N SER A 136 -30.32 19.21 -45.28
CA SER A 136 -30.71 18.12 -46.19
C SER A 136 -29.67 17.06 -46.59
N SER A 137 -30.15 15.82 -46.52
CA SER A 137 -29.64 14.55 -47.05
C SER A 137 -28.60 13.77 -46.22
N SER A 138 -29.11 12.66 -45.65
CA SER A 138 -28.51 11.32 -45.54
C SER A 138 -27.00 11.18 -45.34
N SER A 139 -26.61 10.65 -44.18
CA SER A 139 -25.93 9.34 -44.07
C SER A 139 -25.57 9.03 -42.63
N THR A 140 -25.78 7.78 -42.24
CA THR A 140 -25.21 7.14 -41.05
C THR A 140 -23.70 7.35 -41.01
N SER A 141 -23.20 8.01 -39.98
CA SER A 141 -21.78 7.94 -39.64
C SER A 141 -21.60 7.86 -38.12
N SER A 142 -20.72 6.93 -37.75
CA SER A 142 -20.38 6.48 -36.41
C SER A 142 -19.88 7.61 -35.52
N VAL A 143 -20.27 7.55 -34.24
CA VAL A 143 -19.69 8.37 -33.17
C VAL A 143 -18.24 7.92 -32.98
N SER A 144 -17.30 8.61 -33.63
CA SER A 144 -15.89 8.54 -33.29
C SER A 144 -15.67 9.37 -32.03
N ILE A 145 -15.49 8.70 -30.90
CA ILE A 145 -14.98 9.32 -29.68
C ILE A 145 -13.53 9.71 -29.98
N CYS A 146 -13.30 11.00 -30.23
CA CYS A 146 -11.95 11.55 -30.27
C CYS A 146 -11.40 11.50 -28.83
N ALA A 147 -10.76 10.39 -28.48
CA ALA A 147 -9.87 10.34 -27.36
C ALA A 147 -8.80 11.42 -27.60
N LYS A 148 -8.79 12.46 -26.78
CA LYS A 148 -7.66 13.38 -26.68
C LYS A 148 -6.48 12.56 -26.15
N THR A 149 -5.76 11.92 -27.06
CA THR A 149 -4.47 11.32 -26.80
C THR A 149 -3.57 12.44 -26.30
N PHE A 150 -3.28 12.45 -25.00
CA PHE A 150 -2.21 13.28 -24.47
C PHE A 150 -0.93 12.85 -25.18
N ALA A 151 -0.44 13.70 -26.08
CA ALA A 151 0.86 13.51 -26.69
C ALA A 151 1.90 13.48 -25.57
N PHE A 152 2.55 12.34 -25.42
CA PHE A 152 3.63 12.12 -24.47
C PHE A 152 4.86 12.89 -24.95
N ASP A 153 5.02 14.13 -24.48
CA ASP A 153 6.23 14.90 -24.74
C ASP A 153 7.37 14.34 -23.86
N LYS A 154 8.35 13.71 -24.52
CA LYS A 154 9.50 13.05 -23.86
C LYS A 154 10.47 14.04 -23.20
N ASN A 155 10.26 15.35 -23.37
CA ASN A 155 11.16 16.39 -22.89
C ASN A 155 10.74 17.06 -21.55
N ILE A 156 9.67 16.60 -20.90
CA ILE A 156 9.20 17.20 -19.63
C ILE A 156 9.74 16.40 -18.44
N SER A 157 10.54 17.07 -17.60
CA SER A 157 11.10 16.47 -16.37
C SER A 157 10.01 16.05 -15.37
N MET A 158 10.30 15.03 -14.55
CA MET A 158 9.38 14.48 -13.53
C MET A 158 8.85 15.54 -12.56
N SER A 159 9.67 16.52 -12.19
CA SER A 159 9.27 17.60 -11.28
C SER A 159 8.24 18.55 -11.91
N GLU A 160 8.32 18.78 -13.23
CA GLU A 160 7.33 19.59 -13.94
C GLU A 160 6.01 18.85 -14.13
N ARG A 161 6.04 17.52 -14.26
CA ARG A 161 4.83 16.69 -14.26
C ARG A 161 4.13 16.72 -12.91
N LEU A 162 4.89 16.63 -11.82
CA LEU A 162 4.36 16.73 -10.46
C LEU A 162 3.71 18.10 -10.22
N TYR A 163 4.34 19.18 -10.68
CA TYR A 163 3.78 20.52 -10.57
C TYR A 163 2.47 20.69 -11.38
N GLN A 164 2.43 20.22 -12.62
CA GLN A 164 1.22 20.28 -13.45
C GLN A 164 0.08 19.43 -12.86
N TRP A 165 0.41 18.28 -12.26
CA TRP A 165 -0.57 17.42 -11.59
C TRP A 165 -1.12 18.07 -10.31
N LEU A 166 -0.26 18.69 -9.50
CA LEU A 166 -0.66 19.35 -8.25
C LEU A 166 -1.43 20.65 -8.47
N THR A 167 -1.18 21.36 -9.56
CA THR A 167 -1.73 22.71 -9.78
C THR A 167 -2.78 22.80 -10.89
N GLY A 168 -2.89 21.78 -11.74
CA GLY A 168 -3.79 21.77 -12.90
C GLY A 168 -3.46 22.82 -13.97
N LYS A 169 -2.30 23.51 -13.87
CA LYS A 169 -1.89 24.57 -14.80
C LYS A 169 -0.62 24.17 -15.55
N PRO A 170 -0.55 24.33 -16.89
CA PRO A 170 0.70 24.15 -17.62
C PRO A 170 1.69 25.24 -17.20
N LYS A 171 2.93 24.83 -16.93
CA LYS A 171 4.02 25.75 -16.56
C LYS A 171 4.43 26.54 -17.81
N VAL A 172 4.16 27.84 -17.82
CA VAL A 172 4.55 28.74 -18.92
C VAL A 172 6.04 29.04 -18.78
N HIS A 173 6.84 28.54 -19.73
CA HIS A 173 8.24 28.95 -19.85
C HIS A 173 8.29 30.32 -20.54
N THR A 174 8.47 31.39 -19.77
CA THR A 174 8.84 32.70 -20.31
C THR A 174 10.29 32.62 -20.74
N LYS A 175 10.53 32.48 -22.05
CA LYS A 175 11.85 32.79 -22.62
C LYS A 175 12.06 34.30 -22.44
N VAL A 176 13.05 34.66 -21.62
CA VAL A 176 13.64 35.99 -21.66
C VAL A 176 14.63 35.96 -22.82
N GLU A 177 14.37 36.77 -23.85
CA GLU A 177 15.31 37.05 -24.95
C GLU A 177 16.53 37.83 -24.44
#